data_AF-A0A3E4USD1-F1
#
_entry.id   AF-A0A3E4USD1-F1
#
_cell.length_a   1.000
_cell.length_b   1.000
_cell.length_c   1.000
_cell.angle_alpha   90.00
_cell.angle_beta   90.00
_cell.angle_gamma   90.00
#
_symmetry.space_group_name_H-M   'P 1'
#
loop_
_entity.id
_entity.type
_entity.pdbx_description
1 polymer ?
#
loop_
_entity_poly.entity_id
_entity_poly.type
_entity_poly.pdbx_seq_one_letter_code
_entity_poly.pdbx_strand_id
1 'polypeptide(L)'
;MALSLTGCTHEGPHTGCDEGSLNLLFTYDGNTAGFDQTIAEDIELYLYDGQGKKMDERHIPYENIKGGKPYPLELSYSGNAYLVAWTLTGNEDIKKTSPALHDDESYSTARFSMGEHATRLSSAYNGSMQELFLRSMAFTHNRQENRILSVDVQKQLCSISVTIEEGSSFATRYPGTLSMAIYGSSHSYNIAEDKQNGSRIVIEDSFAYMESSNEYVAENKVMPASVDSATGQRDNIVVTILEDGAACLSVDTETQAQRGAQINVVIRPTKMEAIITVGSWQIRKAVTVL
;
A
#
# COMPACT_ATOMS: atom_id res chain seq x y z
N MET A 1 50.10 -29.34 12.22
CA MET A 1 49.62 -27.98 11.86
C MET A 1 48.27 -27.81 12.52
N ALA A 2 48.19 -27.03 13.60
CA ALA A 2 46.94 -26.70 14.25
C ALA A 2 46.46 -25.36 13.67
N LEU A 3 45.30 -25.38 13.01
CA LEU A 3 44.59 -24.18 12.56
C LEU A 3 44.03 -23.46 13.79
N SER A 4 44.57 -22.27 14.09
CA SER A 4 44.01 -21.35 15.06
C SER A 4 42.84 -20.61 14.43
N LEU A 5 41.61 -20.97 14.83
CA LEU A 5 40.40 -20.17 14.60
C LEU A 5 40.34 -19.08 15.66
N THR A 6 41.03 -17.96 15.43
CA THR A 6 40.83 -16.73 16.20
C THR A 6 39.86 -15.85 15.43
N GLY A 7 38.58 -15.87 15.84
CA GLY A 7 37.58 -14.92 15.38
C GLY A 7 37.96 -13.50 15.81
N CYS A 8 37.76 -12.53 14.92
CA CYS A 8 38.02 -11.12 15.18
C CYS A 8 37.15 -10.64 16.35
N THR A 9 37.80 -10.21 17.44
CA THR A 9 37.14 -9.53 18.55
C THR A 9 37.51 -8.05 18.54
N HIS A 10 36.67 -7.21 19.14
CA HIS A 10 36.78 -5.74 19.11
C HIS A 10 38.06 -5.18 19.77
N GLU A 11 38.82 -5.99 20.52
CA GLU A 11 39.93 -5.53 21.37
C GLU A 11 41.33 -5.97 20.90
N GLY A 12 41.51 -6.38 19.63
CA GLY A 12 42.80 -6.82 19.09
C GLY A 12 43.21 -6.16 17.77
N PRO A 13 44.51 -6.22 17.38
CA PRO A 13 45.02 -5.58 16.17
C PRO A 13 44.30 -6.09 14.91
N HIS A 14 43.68 -5.18 14.16
CA HIS A 14 42.88 -5.46 12.96
C HIS A 14 43.69 -5.79 11.69
N THR A 15 44.92 -6.26 11.82
CA THR A 15 45.72 -6.74 10.69
C THR A 15 45.22 -8.14 10.29
N GLY A 16 44.34 -8.21 9.29
CA GLY A 16 43.93 -9.48 8.66
C GLY A 16 42.47 -9.90 8.84
N CYS A 17 41.57 -9.01 9.29
CA CYS A 17 40.13 -9.26 9.16
C CYS A 17 39.68 -8.72 7.79
N ASP A 18 39.30 -9.62 6.88
CA ASP A 18 38.71 -9.22 5.60
C ASP A 18 37.45 -8.37 5.86
N GLU A 19 37.21 -7.36 5.02
CA GLU A 19 35.93 -6.64 5.06
C GLU A 19 34.81 -7.63 4.72
N GLY A 20 33.85 -7.74 5.63
CA GLY A 20 32.62 -8.50 5.42
C GLY A 20 31.72 -7.81 4.42
N SER A 21 30.75 -8.55 3.89
CA SER A 21 29.77 -8.06 2.93
C SER A 21 28.36 -8.04 3.51
N LEU A 22 27.61 -6.97 3.23
CA LEU A 22 26.19 -6.91 3.49
C LEU A 22 25.46 -6.93 2.16
N ASN A 23 24.56 -7.88 1.97
CA ASN A 23 23.74 -7.98 0.76
C ASN A 23 22.25 -7.98 1.12
N LEU A 24 21.42 -7.41 0.24
CA LEU A 24 19.97 -7.42 0.34
C LEU A 24 19.41 -8.43 -0.67
N LEU A 25 18.51 -9.30 -0.21
CA LEU A 25 17.75 -10.20 -1.07
C LEU A 25 16.28 -9.81 -1.00
N PHE A 26 15.77 -9.23 -2.08
CA PHE A 26 14.37 -8.80 -2.16
C PHE A 26 13.46 -9.97 -2.51
N THR A 27 12.35 -10.10 -1.80
CA THR A 27 11.37 -11.18 -1.99
C THR A 27 9.94 -10.65 -1.82
N TYR A 28 8.98 -11.41 -2.34
CA TYR A 28 7.55 -11.24 -2.07
C TYR A 28 6.96 -12.60 -1.70
N ASP A 29 6.27 -12.67 -0.56
CA ASP A 29 5.83 -13.93 0.06
C ASP A 29 6.98 -14.94 0.21
N GLY A 30 8.18 -14.44 0.51
CA GLY A 30 9.40 -15.25 0.64
C GLY A 30 9.96 -15.80 -0.68
N ASN A 31 9.44 -15.36 -1.84
CA ASN A 31 9.85 -15.85 -3.15
C ASN A 31 10.40 -14.72 -4.03
N THR A 32 11.48 -15.01 -4.78
CA THR A 32 12.06 -14.11 -5.77
C THR A 32 11.30 -14.15 -7.10
N ALA A 33 10.70 -15.28 -7.47
CA ALA A 33 9.88 -15.38 -8.68
C ALA A 33 8.58 -14.57 -8.58
N GLY A 34 7.98 -14.48 -7.37
CA GLY A 34 6.82 -13.63 -7.12
C GLY A 34 7.18 -12.14 -7.24
N PHE A 35 8.36 -11.77 -6.74
CA PHE A 35 8.92 -10.44 -6.91
C PHE A 35 9.12 -10.10 -8.40
N ASP A 36 9.76 -10.98 -9.16
CA ASP A 36 10.05 -10.77 -10.59
C ASP A 36 8.80 -10.74 -11.51
N GLN A 37 7.67 -11.32 -11.09
CA GLN A 37 6.45 -11.39 -11.91
C GLN A 37 5.38 -10.37 -11.54
N THR A 38 5.26 -10.05 -10.24
CA THR A 38 4.15 -9.25 -9.69
C THR A 38 4.59 -7.87 -9.26
N ILE A 39 5.86 -7.71 -8.91
CA ILE A 39 6.40 -6.45 -8.38
C ILE A 39 7.29 -5.75 -9.38
N ALA A 40 8.20 -6.50 -10.04
CA ALA A 40 9.26 -6.08 -10.95
C ALA A 40 9.20 -4.62 -11.47
N GLU A 41 9.57 -3.71 -10.57
CA GLU A 41 9.86 -2.30 -10.81
C GLU A 41 11.07 -1.96 -9.93
N ASP A 42 11.55 -0.73 -10.05
CA ASP A 42 12.70 -0.27 -9.27
C ASP A 42 12.33 -0.15 -7.78
N ILE A 43 13.32 -0.36 -6.91
CA ILE A 43 13.17 -0.27 -5.46
C ILE A 43 13.78 1.02 -4.96
N GLU A 44 13.00 1.78 -4.19
CA GLU A 44 13.50 2.88 -3.40
C GLU A 44 13.90 2.39 -2.00
N LEU A 45 15.12 2.68 -1.60
CA LEU A 45 15.72 2.22 -0.35
C LEU A 45 16.17 3.41 0.50
N TYR A 46 15.66 3.49 1.73
CA TYR A 46 16.03 4.49 2.72
C TYR A 46 16.69 3.80 3.91
N LEU A 47 17.80 4.38 4.35
CA LEU A 47 18.61 3.87 5.46
C LEU A 47 18.70 4.91 6.57
N TYR A 48 18.49 4.46 7.80
CA TYR A 48 18.52 5.29 9.00
C TYR A 48 19.48 4.71 10.02
N ASP A 49 20.17 5.59 10.76
CA ASP A 49 21.06 5.16 11.84
C ASP A 49 20.29 4.62 13.05
N GLY A 50 21.00 4.18 14.08
CA GLY A 50 20.38 3.67 15.31
C GLY A 50 19.62 4.71 16.13
N GLN A 51 19.69 6.00 15.78
CA GLN A 51 18.86 7.08 16.33
C GLN A 51 17.68 7.42 15.43
N GLY A 52 17.54 6.73 14.28
CA GLY A 52 16.49 6.95 13.32
C GLY A 52 16.71 8.17 12.43
N LYS A 53 17.94 8.70 12.32
CA LYS A 53 18.26 9.79 11.38
C LYS A 53 18.61 9.21 10.01
N LYS A 54 18.04 9.76 8.94
CA LYS A 54 18.36 9.35 7.55
C LYS A 54 19.85 9.51 7.27
N MET A 55 20.46 8.46 6.73
CA MET A 55 21.87 8.42 6.35
C MET A 55 22.04 8.37 4.83
N ASP A 56 21.15 7.64 4.15
CA ASP A 56 21.31 7.33 2.74
C ASP A 56 19.95 7.01 2.11
N GLU A 57 19.85 7.29 0.82
CA GLU A 57 18.71 7.01 -0.05
C GLU A 57 19.24 6.49 -1.38
N ARG A 58 18.69 5.36 -1.84
CA ARG A 58 19.13 4.70 -3.06
C ARG A 58 17.94 4.28 -3.89
N HIS A 59 17.99 4.67 -5.15
CA HIS A 59 17.20 4.06 -6.20
C HIS A 59 17.93 2.82 -6.73
N ILE A 60 17.29 1.65 -6.65
CA ILE A 60 17.83 0.36 -7.06
C ILE A 60 17.07 -0.12 -8.30
N PRO A 61 17.67 -0.05 -9.50
CA PRO A 61 17.05 -0.55 -10.71
C PRO A 61 16.74 -2.04 -10.64
N TYR A 62 15.59 -2.46 -11.16
CA TYR A 62 15.15 -3.87 -11.18
C TYR A 62 16.21 -4.82 -11.74
N GLU A 63 16.91 -4.43 -12.81
CA GLU A 63 17.94 -5.26 -13.45
C GLU A 63 19.10 -5.63 -12.50
N ASN A 64 19.30 -4.90 -11.39
CA ASN A 64 20.30 -5.24 -10.39
C ASN A 64 19.87 -6.38 -9.44
N ILE A 65 18.56 -6.63 -9.32
CA ILE A 65 17.96 -7.57 -8.36
C ILE A 65 17.17 -8.71 -9.01
N LYS A 66 16.88 -8.58 -10.31
CA LYS A 66 16.23 -9.57 -11.16
C LYS A 66 16.74 -11.00 -10.96
N GLY A 67 15.82 -11.96 -10.90
CA GLY A 67 16.16 -13.37 -10.71
C GLY A 67 16.56 -13.71 -9.28
N GLY A 68 16.27 -12.84 -8.31
CA GLY A 68 16.69 -13.01 -6.92
C GLY A 68 18.18 -12.75 -6.69
N LYS A 69 18.79 -11.90 -7.51
CA LYS A 69 20.20 -11.54 -7.36
C LYS A 69 20.36 -10.68 -6.09
N PRO A 70 21.27 -11.04 -5.16
CA PRO A 70 21.55 -10.20 -4.01
C PRO A 70 22.15 -8.85 -4.43
N TYR A 71 21.63 -7.76 -3.84
CA TYR A 71 22.15 -6.41 -4.03
C TYR A 71 23.19 -6.08 -2.95
N PRO A 72 24.44 -5.78 -3.32
CA PRO A 72 25.46 -5.39 -2.34
C PRO A 72 25.16 -4.02 -1.74
N LEU A 73 25.15 -3.94 -0.41
CA LEU A 73 24.90 -2.72 0.35
C LEU A 73 26.14 -2.33 1.15
N GLU A 74 26.86 -1.34 0.66
CA GLU A 74 28.00 -0.75 1.37
C GLU A 74 27.52 0.24 2.44
N LEU A 75 27.90 0.00 3.70
CA LEU A 75 27.66 0.90 4.82
C LEU A 75 28.96 1.28 5.51
N SER A 76 29.12 2.57 5.75
CA SER A 76 30.34 3.16 6.31
C SER A 76 30.39 3.19 7.85
N TYR A 77 29.45 2.55 8.53
CA TYR A 77 29.41 2.49 10.00
C TYR A 77 29.15 1.06 10.47
N SER A 78 29.23 0.81 11.77
CA SER A 78 28.75 -0.45 12.38
C SER A 78 27.85 -0.08 13.56
N GLY A 79 26.80 -0.85 13.78
CA GLY A 79 25.79 -0.55 14.79
C GLY A 79 24.37 -0.84 14.31
N ASN A 80 23.40 -0.42 15.12
CA ASN A 80 21.99 -0.56 14.81
C ASN A 80 21.58 0.41 13.70
N ALA A 81 20.62 -0.05 12.90
CA ALA A 81 20.18 0.60 11.68
C ALA A 81 18.72 0.25 11.40
N TYR A 82 18.05 1.12 10.64
CA TYR A 82 16.74 0.82 10.06
C TYR A 82 16.81 0.92 8.56
N LEU A 83 16.04 0.06 7.90
CA LEU A 83 15.89 0.00 6.45
C LEU A 83 14.41 0.11 6.11
N VAL A 84 14.11 0.91 5.10
CA VAL A 84 12.79 1.02 4.48
C VAL A 84 12.99 0.82 2.98
N ALA A 85 12.42 -0.26 2.44
CA ALA A 85 12.42 -0.56 1.02
C ALA A 85 11.01 -0.54 0.49
N TRP A 86 10.76 0.17 -0.61
CA TRP A 86 9.44 0.23 -1.22
C TRP A 86 9.49 0.37 -2.72
N THR A 87 8.36 0.06 -3.35
CA THR A 87 8.13 0.27 -4.79
C THR A 87 6.65 0.46 -5.04
N LEU A 88 6.33 1.26 -6.05
CA LEU A 88 4.99 1.38 -6.60
C LEU A 88 4.90 0.52 -7.85
N THR A 89 3.79 -0.18 -8.04
CA THR A 89 3.65 -1.03 -9.24
C THR A 89 2.32 -0.91 -9.92
N GLY A 90 2.35 -1.05 -11.25
CA GLY A 90 1.19 -0.96 -12.12
C GLY A 90 1.05 0.41 -12.79
N ASN A 91 0.03 0.53 -13.64
CA ASN A 91 -0.12 1.69 -14.50
C ASN A 91 -0.45 2.95 -13.67
N GLU A 92 0.33 4.01 -13.90
CA GLU A 92 -0.06 5.34 -13.48
C GLU A 92 -1.34 5.77 -14.21
N ASP A 93 -2.27 6.35 -13.46
CA ASP A 93 -3.42 7.04 -14.02
C ASP A 93 -3.32 8.50 -13.59
N ILE A 94 -3.20 9.40 -14.57
CA ILE A 94 -3.06 10.85 -14.35
C ILE A 94 -4.23 11.46 -13.56
N LYS A 95 -5.36 10.77 -13.48
CA LYS A 95 -6.54 11.20 -12.73
C LYS A 95 -6.55 10.69 -11.29
N LYS A 96 -5.65 9.76 -10.93
CA LYS A 96 -5.52 9.16 -9.61
C LYS A 96 -4.24 9.62 -8.93
N THR A 97 -4.17 9.41 -7.62
CA THR A 97 -3.05 9.85 -6.80
C THR A 97 -2.35 8.65 -6.18
N SER A 98 -1.09 8.46 -6.58
CA SER A 98 -0.25 7.44 -6.00
C SER A 98 0.13 7.77 -4.55
N PRO A 99 0.33 6.76 -3.69
CA PRO A 99 0.90 6.99 -2.37
C PRO A 99 2.27 7.64 -2.47
N ALA A 100 2.54 8.60 -1.60
CA ALA A 100 3.83 9.28 -1.54
C ALA A 100 4.46 9.13 -0.15
N LEU A 101 5.78 9.03 -0.12
CA LEU A 101 6.57 9.06 1.11
C LEU A 101 6.76 10.51 1.56
N HIS A 102 6.58 10.75 2.86
CA HIS A 102 6.78 12.06 3.50
C HIS A 102 7.51 11.92 4.83
N ASP A 103 8.05 13.05 5.30
CA ASP A 103 8.71 13.20 6.61
C ASP A 103 9.81 12.16 6.84
N ASP A 104 10.55 11.83 5.77
CA ASP A 104 11.52 10.74 5.67
C ASP A 104 12.92 11.10 6.19
N GLU A 105 13.13 12.32 6.70
CA GLU A 105 14.38 12.70 7.36
C GLU A 105 14.60 11.93 8.67
N SER A 106 13.51 11.48 9.31
CA SER A 106 13.54 10.62 10.49
C SER A 106 12.68 9.38 10.33
N TYR A 107 13.23 8.22 10.69
CA TYR A 107 12.53 6.95 10.68
C TYR A 107 11.21 7.00 11.48
N SER A 108 11.21 7.70 12.61
CA SER A 108 10.06 7.80 13.51
C SER A 108 8.88 8.57 12.91
N THR A 109 9.15 9.51 12.00
CA THR A 109 8.14 10.36 11.36
C THR A 109 7.79 9.91 9.95
N ALA A 110 8.67 9.14 9.31
CA ALA A 110 8.51 8.66 7.95
C ALA A 110 7.16 7.96 7.77
N ARG A 111 6.40 8.40 6.77
CA ARG A 111 5.04 7.93 6.53
C ARG A 111 4.68 7.94 5.05
N PHE A 112 3.82 7.02 4.66
CA PHE A 112 3.13 7.10 3.38
C PHE A 112 1.77 7.76 3.55
N SER A 113 1.36 8.63 2.63
CA SER A 113 -0.01 9.16 2.60
C SER A 113 -0.60 9.13 1.20
N MET A 114 -1.93 9.11 1.16
CA MET A 114 -2.69 9.32 -0.08
C MET A 114 -2.91 10.82 -0.28
N GLY A 115 -2.38 11.39 -1.37
CA GLY A 115 -2.55 12.81 -1.70
C GLY A 115 -1.44 13.74 -1.20
N GLU A 116 -1.33 14.93 -1.82
CA GLU A 116 -0.45 16.00 -1.35
C GLU A 116 -1.06 16.67 -0.10
N HIS A 117 -0.42 16.48 1.06
CA HIS A 117 -0.58 17.28 2.29
C HIS A 117 -2.01 17.80 2.56
N ALA A 118 -2.89 16.92 3.07
CA ALA A 118 -4.24 17.29 3.47
C ALA A 118 -4.23 18.21 4.71
N THR A 119 -4.13 19.52 4.48
CA THR A 119 -4.29 20.57 5.52
C THR A 119 -5.75 20.97 5.75
N ARG A 120 -6.74 20.24 5.19
CA ARG A 120 -8.16 20.53 5.39
C ARG A 120 -8.98 19.28 5.71
N LEU A 121 -9.91 19.46 6.64
CA LEU A 121 -10.81 18.48 7.27
C LEU A 121 -11.77 17.70 6.34
N SER A 122 -11.64 17.81 5.01
CA SER A 122 -12.25 16.89 4.06
C SER A 122 -11.46 16.92 2.74
N SER A 123 -10.43 16.10 2.63
CA SER A 123 -9.74 15.88 1.36
C SER A 123 -10.38 14.68 0.66
N ALA A 124 -11.38 14.94 -0.18
CA ALA A 124 -11.73 13.99 -1.22
C ALA A 124 -10.52 13.81 -2.14
N TYR A 125 -10.18 12.57 -2.50
CA TYR A 125 -9.08 12.26 -3.42
C TYR A 125 -9.46 11.07 -4.32
N ASN A 126 -8.82 10.94 -5.47
CA ASN A 126 -9.27 10.01 -6.51
C ASN A 126 -8.68 8.59 -6.40
N GLY A 127 -8.32 8.13 -5.20
CA GLY A 127 -7.71 6.79 -5.03
C GLY A 127 -6.36 6.66 -5.73
N SER A 128 -5.84 5.43 -5.84
CA SER A 128 -4.64 5.08 -6.63
C SER A 128 -4.94 3.93 -7.60
N MET A 129 -4.27 3.90 -8.76
CA MET A 129 -4.19 2.71 -9.62
C MET A 129 -2.93 1.86 -9.38
N GLN A 130 -1.95 2.36 -8.63
CA GLN A 130 -0.70 1.67 -8.32
C GLN A 130 -0.77 0.94 -6.98
N GLU A 131 -0.18 -0.26 -6.92
CA GLU A 131 0.08 -0.94 -5.64
C GLU A 131 1.28 -0.32 -4.95
N LEU A 132 1.30 -0.36 -3.61
CA LEU A 132 2.47 -0.06 -2.81
C LEU A 132 2.98 -1.34 -2.15
N PHE A 133 4.23 -1.70 -2.43
CA PHE A 133 4.94 -2.76 -1.72
C PHE A 133 5.97 -2.13 -0.80
N LEU A 134 6.03 -2.60 0.44
CA LEU A 134 6.87 -2.01 1.47
C LEU A 134 7.44 -3.06 2.42
N ARG A 135 8.70 -2.87 2.82
CA ARG A 135 9.34 -3.51 3.95
C ARG A 135 10.01 -2.46 4.83
N SER A 136 9.72 -2.49 6.13
CA SER A 136 10.52 -1.81 7.14
C SER A 136 11.12 -2.81 8.11
N MET A 137 12.39 -2.65 8.46
CA MET A 137 13.05 -3.51 9.43
C MET A 137 14.26 -2.86 10.11
N ALA A 138 14.50 -3.28 11.35
CA ALA A 138 15.74 -2.96 12.07
C ALA A 138 16.78 -4.08 11.86
N PHE A 139 18.06 -3.71 11.83
CA PHE A 139 19.17 -4.66 11.81
C PHE A 139 20.41 -4.07 12.49
N THR A 140 21.32 -4.93 12.90
CA THR A 140 22.65 -4.53 13.39
C THR A 140 23.68 -4.87 12.31
N HIS A 141 24.43 -3.88 11.86
CA HIS A 141 25.50 -4.06 10.89
C HIS A 141 26.85 -4.22 11.56
N ASN A 142 27.59 -5.24 11.15
CA ASN A 142 28.99 -5.46 11.48
C ASN A 142 29.80 -5.55 10.20
N ARG A 143 30.81 -4.69 10.06
CA ARG A 143 31.71 -4.65 8.89
C ARG A 143 32.60 -5.87 8.72
N GLN A 144 32.70 -6.74 9.72
CA GLN A 144 33.49 -7.97 9.67
C GLN A 144 32.63 -9.20 9.35
N GLU A 145 31.32 -9.04 9.19
CA GLU A 145 30.38 -10.14 8.96
C GLU A 145 29.94 -10.19 7.50
N ASN A 146 29.90 -11.40 6.93
CA ASN A 146 29.21 -11.66 5.68
C ASN A 146 27.74 -11.99 5.98
N ARG A 147 26.82 -11.13 5.55
CA ARG A 147 25.41 -11.22 5.87
C ARG A 147 24.53 -10.93 4.67
N ILE A 148 23.44 -11.69 4.56
CA ILE A 148 22.35 -11.42 3.63
C ILE A 148 21.11 -11.07 4.44
N LEU A 149 20.50 -9.91 4.17
CA LEU A 149 19.21 -9.51 4.72
C LEU A 149 18.12 -9.87 3.72
N SER A 150 17.15 -10.68 4.15
CA SER A 150 15.93 -10.91 3.38
C SER A 150 15.00 -9.71 3.57
N VAL A 151 14.77 -8.98 2.48
CA VAL A 151 13.89 -7.81 2.40
C VAL A 151 12.59 -8.28 1.73
N ASP A 152 11.74 -8.90 2.53
CA ASP A 152 10.44 -9.40 2.08
C ASP A 152 9.41 -8.27 2.08
N VAL A 153 9.15 -7.70 0.91
CA VAL A 153 8.20 -6.60 0.75
C VAL A 153 6.77 -7.12 0.83
N GLN A 154 5.86 -6.31 1.37
CA GLN A 154 4.47 -6.67 1.54
C GLN A 154 3.57 -5.64 0.88
N LYS A 155 2.50 -6.13 0.24
CA LYS A 155 1.44 -5.30 -0.31
C LYS A 155 0.78 -4.49 0.79
N GLN A 156 0.77 -3.17 0.67
CA GLN A 156 0.26 -2.25 1.70
C GLN A 156 -1.20 -1.87 1.47
N LEU A 157 -1.57 -1.57 0.22
CA LEU A 157 -2.90 -1.05 -0.09
C LEU A 157 -3.95 -2.16 -0.15
N CYS A 158 -5.20 -1.78 0.15
CA CYS A 158 -6.38 -2.57 -0.12
C CYS A 158 -6.89 -2.21 -1.52
N SER A 159 -7.17 -3.20 -2.35
CA SER A 159 -7.81 -3.03 -3.65
C SER A 159 -9.33 -3.07 -3.48
N ILE A 160 -10.05 -2.08 -4.01
CA ILE A 160 -11.51 -2.00 -3.98
C ILE A 160 -11.99 -1.84 -5.42
N SER A 161 -12.79 -2.78 -5.90
CA SER A 161 -13.48 -2.67 -7.18
C SER A 161 -14.98 -2.57 -6.92
N VAL A 162 -15.62 -1.56 -7.52
CA VAL A 162 -17.06 -1.39 -7.47
C VAL A 162 -17.60 -1.54 -8.88
N THR A 163 -18.48 -2.52 -9.06
CA THR A 163 -19.14 -2.83 -10.32
C THR A 163 -20.63 -2.62 -10.18
N ILE A 164 -21.22 -1.87 -11.10
CA ILE A 164 -22.66 -1.80 -11.28
C ILE A 164 -23.01 -2.56 -12.56
N GLU A 165 -23.73 -3.66 -12.41
CA GLU A 165 -24.25 -4.39 -13.56
C GLU A 165 -25.41 -3.59 -14.17
N GLU A 166 -25.41 -3.41 -15.49
CA GLU A 166 -26.52 -2.73 -16.18
C GLU A 166 -27.74 -3.66 -16.19
N GLY A 167 -28.46 -3.67 -15.07
CA GLY A 167 -29.68 -4.42 -14.84
C GLY A 167 -30.90 -3.51 -14.77
N SER A 168 -32.00 -3.90 -15.41
CA SER A 168 -33.30 -3.21 -15.29
C SER A 168 -33.32 -1.74 -15.73
N SER A 169 -32.56 -1.37 -16.78
CA SER A 169 -32.50 0.00 -17.32
C SER A 169 -31.92 1.02 -16.32
N PHE A 170 -30.86 0.64 -15.60
CA PHE A 170 -30.21 1.51 -14.62
C PHE A 170 -29.73 2.82 -15.24
N ALA A 171 -29.11 2.76 -16.42
CA ALA A 171 -28.71 3.95 -17.17
C ALA A 171 -29.90 4.84 -17.61
N THR A 172 -31.10 4.27 -17.75
CA THR A 172 -32.32 5.06 -18.03
C THR A 172 -32.85 5.75 -16.78
N ARG A 173 -32.65 5.14 -15.61
CA ARG A 173 -33.09 5.69 -14.32
C ARG A 173 -32.13 6.73 -13.78
N TYR A 174 -30.84 6.58 -14.07
CA TYR A 174 -29.77 7.49 -13.69
C TYR A 174 -28.99 7.93 -14.95
N PRO A 175 -29.56 8.82 -15.79
CA PRO A 175 -28.91 9.25 -17.04
C PRO A 175 -27.73 10.20 -16.84
N GLY A 176 -27.53 10.73 -15.63
CA GLY A 176 -26.45 11.65 -15.29
C GLY A 176 -25.08 10.99 -15.24
N THR A 177 -24.06 11.78 -14.86
CA THR A 177 -22.71 11.26 -14.65
C THR A 177 -22.66 10.49 -13.34
N LEU A 178 -22.31 9.21 -13.43
CA LEU A 178 -22.16 8.35 -12.26
C LEU A 178 -20.76 8.50 -11.66
N SER A 179 -20.73 8.84 -10.37
CA SER A 179 -19.52 8.83 -9.55
C SER A 179 -19.76 8.09 -8.24
N MET A 180 -18.70 7.93 -7.48
CA MET A 180 -18.65 7.14 -6.28
C MET A 180 -17.90 7.90 -5.19
N ALA A 181 -18.37 7.78 -3.95
CA ALA A 181 -17.62 8.10 -2.76
C ALA A 181 -17.38 6.82 -1.93
N ILE A 182 -16.12 6.48 -1.66
CA ILE A 182 -15.75 5.38 -0.75
C ILE A 182 -15.25 5.98 0.56
N TYR A 183 -15.74 5.44 1.66
CA TYR A 183 -15.29 5.78 3.00
C TYR A 183 -14.72 4.55 3.71
N GLY A 184 -13.99 4.77 4.81
CA GLY A 184 -13.53 3.70 5.71
C GLY A 184 -12.06 3.31 5.54
N SER A 185 -11.27 4.15 4.85
CA SER A 185 -9.81 4.07 4.78
C SER A 185 -9.14 5.16 5.63
N SER A 186 -7.87 4.94 5.97
CA SER A 186 -7.02 5.92 6.67
C SER A 186 -6.31 6.85 5.69
N HIS A 187 -5.92 8.05 6.14
CA HIS A 187 -5.15 8.97 5.32
C HIS A 187 -3.69 8.54 5.09
N SER A 188 -3.07 7.92 6.08
CA SER A 188 -1.63 7.68 6.08
C SER A 188 -1.24 6.42 6.85
N TYR A 189 -0.01 5.99 6.64
CA TYR A 189 0.64 4.87 7.31
C TYR A 189 2.00 5.31 7.86
N ASN A 190 2.20 5.23 9.17
CA ASN A 190 3.47 5.49 9.81
C ASN A 190 4.36 4.23 9.75
N ILE A 191 5.59 4.40 9.29
CA ILE A 191 6.50 3.30 8.99
C ILE A 191 7.07 2.66 10.24
N ALA A 192 7.55 3.47 11.20
CA ALA A 192 8.17 2.96 12.42
C ALA A 192 7.17 2.27 13.36
N GLU A 193 5.94 2.77 13.40
CA GLU A 193 4.89 2.20 14.25
C GLU A 193 4.17 0.99 13.63
N ASP A 194 4.36 0.75 12.32
CA ASP A 194 3.59 -0.20 11.53
C ASP A 194 2.07 -0.01 11.70
N LYS A 195 1.63 1.25 11.63
CA LYS A 195 0.24 1.64 11.93
C LYS A 195 -0.33 2.64 10.96
N GLN A 196 -1.62 2.45 10.68
CA GLN A 196 -2.44 3.44 10.00
C GLN A 196 -2.69 4.64 10.92
N ASN A 197 -2.60 5.84 10.37
CA ASN A 197 -2.80 7.10 11.08
C ASN A 197 -3.62 8.08 10.23
N GLY A 198 -4.33 8.97 10.90
CA GLY A 198 -5.14 10.03 10.29
C GLY A 198 -6.63 9.74 10.32
N SER A 199 -7.38 10.81 10.07
CA SER A 199 -8.85 10.80 9.98
C SER A 199 -9.33 9.95 8.80
N ARG A 200 -10.60 9.55 8.88
CA ARG A 200 -11.35 8.97 7.77
C ARG A 200 -11.25 9.86 6.54
N ILE A 201 -10.92 9.25 5.40
CA ILE A 201 -10.88 9.91 4.10
C ILE A 201 -12.08 9.50 3.25
N VAL A 202 -12.35 10.32 2.24
CA VAL A 202 -13.34 10.04 1.21
C VAL A 202 -12.59 9.88 -0.11
N ILE A 203 -12.78 8.75 -0.78
CA ILE A 203 -12.29 8.55 -2.13
C ILE A 203 -13.40 8.89 -3.10
N GLU A 204 -13.21 9.87 -3.96
CA GLU A 204 -14.18 10.21 -5.00
C GLU A 204 -13.66 9.77 -6.35
N ASP A 205 -14.44 8.99 -7.10
CA ASP A 205 -14.03 8.49 -8.40
C ASP A 205 -15.22 8.42 -9.36
N SER A 206 -14.95 8.42 -10.66
CA SER A 206 -15.96 8.29 -11.69
C SER A 206 -16.02 6.86 -12.22
N PHE A 207 -17.22 6.38 -12.51
CA PHE A 207 -17.34 5.07 -13.15
C PHE A 207 -16.94 5.14 -14.62
N ALA A 208 -16.22 4.12 -15.07
CA ALA A 208 -15.99 3.85 -16.49
C ALA A 208 -17.03 2.84 -16.98
N TYR A 209 -17.69 3.12 -18.11
CA TYR A 209 -18.60 2.17 -18.73
C TYR A 209 -17.83 1.18 -19.62
N MET A 210 -18.05 -0.10 -19.40
CA MET A 210 -17.45 -1.22 -20.13
C MET A 210 -18.47 -1.85 -21.07
N GLU A 211 -18.40 -1.51 -22.36
CA GLU A 211 -19.33 -2.04 -23.38
C GLU A 211 -19.29 -3.57 -23.51
N SER A 212 -18.13 -4.19 -23.30
CA SER A 212 -17.94 -5.63 -23.48
C SER A 212 -18.70 -6.48 -22.47
N SER A 213 -18.86 -5.97 -21.24
CA SER A 213 -19.59 -6.65 -20.17
C SER A 213 -20.91 -5.98 -19.80
N ASN A 214 -21.19 -4.80 -20.38
CA ASN A 214 -22.37 -3.99 -20.08
C ASN A 214 -22.42 -3.63 -18.58
N GLU A 215 -21.32 -3.07 -18.08
CA GLU A 215 -21.11 -2.75 -16.65
C GLU A 215 -20.48 -1.37 -16.48
N TYR A 216 -20.73 -0.74 -15.33
CA TYR A 216 -19.98 0.42 -14.86
C TYR A 216 -18.97 -0.02 -13.80
N VAL A 217 -17.70 0.28 -13.99
CA VAL A 217 -16.62 -0.18 -13.11
C VAL A 217 -15.79 0.99 -12.62
N ALA A 218 -15.45 0.97 -11.33
CA ALA A 218 -14.48 1.86 -10.73
C ALA A 218 -13.55 1.06 -9.80
N GLU A 219 -12.25 1.16 -10.03
CA GLU A 219 -11.22 0.41 -9.32
C GLU A 219 -10.29 1.34 -8.57
N ASN A 220 -10.11 1.13 -7.27
CA ASN A 220 -9.33 2.02 -6.44
C ASN A 220 -8.44 1.25 -5.47
N LYS A 221 -7.21 1.71 -5.27
CA LYS A 221 -6.32 1.24 -4.22
C LYS A 221 -6.24 2.27 -3.12
N VAL A 222 -6.44 1.81 -1.88
CA VAL A 222 -6.66 2.67 -0.72
C VAL A 222 -5.84 2.18 0.46
N MET A 223 -5.52 3.07 1.40
CA MET A 223 -4.91 2.65 2.66
C MET A 223 -5.90 1.81 3.50
N PRO A 224 -5.41 0.83 4.27
CA PRO A 224 -6.23 0.09 5.23
C PRO A 224 -6.93 1.00 6.25
N ALA A 225 -8.02 0.52 6.85
CA ALA A 225 -8.74 1.26 7.88
C ALA A 225 -7.85 1.50 9.12
N SER A 226 -7.89 2.72 9.67
CA SER A 226 -7.30 3.00 10.98
C SER A 226 -8.20 2.45 12.10
N VAL A 227 -7.58 2.17 13.25
CA VAL A 227 -8.31 1.80 14.46
C VAL A 227 -8.62 3.08 15.22
N ASP A 228 -9.90 3.35 15.44
CA ASP A 228 -10.34 4.47 16.26
C ASP A 228 -9.85 4.28 17.70
N SER A 229 -9.11 5.26 18.20
CA SER A 229 -8.45 5.16 19.51
C SER A 229 -9.42 5.13 20.70
N ALA A 230 -10.64 5.65 20.54
CA ALA A 230 -11.64 5.72 21.62
C ALA A 230 -12.48 4.44 21.71
N THR A 231 -12.79 3.83 20.56
CA THR A 231 -13.70 2.68 20.45
C THR A 231 -12.95 1.37 20.19
N GLY A 232 -11.71 1.43 19.71
CA GLY A 232 -10.94 0.25 19.27
C GLY A 232 -11.48 -0.40 18.00
N GLN A 233 -12.45 0.24 17.31
CA GLN A 233 -13.08 -0.29 16.11
C GLN A 233 -12.43 0.29 14.85
N ARG A 234 -12.56 -0.44 13.73
CA ARG A 234 -12.20 0.05 12.40
C ARG A 234 -13.47 0.38 11.64
N ASP A 235 -13.40 1.40 10.82
CA ASP A 235 -14.49 1.76 9.94
C ASP A 235 -14.72 0.69 8.88
N ASN A 236 -16.00 0.38 8.65
CA ASN A 236 -16.40 -0.40 7.48
C ASN A 236 -16.29 0.47 6.23
N ILE A 237 -16.06 -0.20 5.09
CA ILE A 237 -16.16 0.43 3.79
C ILE A 237 -17.62 0.78 3.54
N VAL A 238 -17.87 2.07 3.32
CA VAL A 238 -19.16 2.56 2.86
C VAL A 238 -19.00 3.03 1.43
N VAL A 239 -19.81 2.50 0.52
CA VAL A 239 -19.84 2.93 -0.88
C VAL A 239 -21.11 3.74 -1.12
N THR A 240 -20.94 4.96 -1.60
CA THR A 240 -22.04 5.84 -2.01
C THR A 240 -21.93 6.08 -3.50
N ILE A 241 -22.99 5.75 -4.25
CA ILE A 241 -23.14 6.14 -5.65
C ILE A 241 -23.78 7.52 -5.70
N LEU A 242 -23.22 8.37 -6.54
CA LEU A 242 -23.68 9.71 -6.83
C LEU A 242 -24.11 9.79 -8.31
N GLU A 243 -25.22 10.46 -8.59
CA GLU A 243 -25.60 10.90 -9.93
C GLU A 243 -25.54 12.43 -9.95
N ASP A 244 -24.71 13.00 -10.82
CA ASP A 244 -24.49 14.46 -10.92
C ASP A 244 -24.21 15.12 -9.55
N GLY A 245 -23.53 14.37 -8.66
CA GLY A 245 -23.18 14.77 -7.30
C GLY A 245 -24.26 14.52 -6.23
N ALA A 246 -25.46 14.09 -6.60
CA ALA A 246 -26.52 13.73 -5.65
C ALA A 246 -26.46 12.25 -5.28
N ALA A 247 -26.46 11.94 -3.98
CA ALA A 247 -26.41 10.55 -3.51
C ALA A 247 -27.70 9.80 -3.83
N CYS A 248 -27.58 8.73 -4.63
CA CYS A 248 -28.72 7.91 -5.04
C CYS A 248 -28.74 6.54 -4.33
N LEU A 249 -27.58 6.01 -3.95
CA LEU A 249 -27.45 4.75 -3.20
C LEU A 249 -26.27 4.85 -2.24
N SER A 250 -26.45 4.40 -0.99
CA SER A 250 -25.35 4.30 -0.02
C SER A 250 -25.43 2.99 0.74
N VAL A 251 -24.28 2.31 0.86
CA VAL A 251 -24.20 0.94 1.37
C VAL A 251 -23.00 0.81 2.29
N ASP A 252 -23.27 0.48 3.55
CA ASP A 252 -22.25 -0.08 4.44
C ASP A 252 -22.03 -1.54 4.03
N THR A 253 -20.79 -1.86 3.66
CA THR A 253 -20.43 -3.19 3.16
C THR A 253 -20.15 -4.20 4.28
N GLU A 254 -20.14 -3.75 5.54
CA GLU A 254 -19.71 -4.52 6.72
C GLU A 254 -18.30 -5.11 6.60
N THR A 255 -17.53 -4.64 5.61
CA THR A 255 -16.19 -5.12 5.28
C THR A 255 -15.20 -4.00 5.50
N GLN A 256 -14.09 -4.29 6.18
CA GLN A 256 -13.06 -3.29 6.47
C GLN A 256 -11.94 -3.34 5.43
N ALA A 257 -11.37 -2.19 5.07
CA ALA A 257 -10.15 -2.17 4.27
C ALA A 257 -8.98 -2.76 5.07
N GLN A 258 -8.42 -3.85 4.57
CA GLN A 258 -7.30 -4.56 5.19
C GLN A 258 -6.07 -4.54 4.28
N ARG A 259 -4.89 -4.58 4.88
CA ARG A 259 -3.60 -4.62 4.17
C ARG A 259 -3.61 -5.76 3.14
N GLY A 260 -3.35 -5.44 1.88
CA GLY A 260 -3.24 -6.39 0.78
C GLY A 260 -4.54 -7.08 0.36
N ALA A 261 -5.67 -6.77 1.00
CA ALA A 261 -6.95 -7.40 0.68
C ALA A 261 -7.53 -6.85 -0.63
N GLN A 262 -8.39 -7.67 -1.25
CA GLN A 262 -9.22 -7.26 -2.39
C GLN A 262 -10.68 -7.33 -1.98
N ILE A 263 -11.40 -6.22 -2.18
CA ILE A 263 -12.83 -6.08 -1.92
C ILE A 263 -13.51 -5.82 -3.25
N ASN A 264 -14.41 -6.72 -3.64
CA ASN A 264 -15.23 -6.56 -4.84
C ASN A 264 -16.67 -6.31 -4.38
N VAL A 265 -17.20 -5.14 -4.74
CA VAL A 265 -18.58 -4.72 -4.45
C VAL A 265 -19.35 -4.75 -5.76
N VAL A 266 -20.31 -5.67 -5.87
CA VAL A 266 -21.16 -5.79 -7.06
C VAL A 266 -22.56 -5.31 -6.73
N ILE A 267 -23.02 -4.30 -7.46
CA ILE A 267 -24.31 -3.65 -7.28
C ILE A 267 -25.18 -4.05 -8.45
N ARG A 268 -26.27 -4.78 -8.15
CA ARG A 268 -27.28 -5.21 -9.11
C ARG A 268 -28.56 -4.42 -8.91
N PRO A 269 -28.77 -3.35 -9.67
CA PRO A 269 -29.99 -2.58 -9.61
C PRO A 269 -31.20 -3.39 -10.10
N THR A 270 -32.32 -3.21 -9.42
CA THR A 270 -33.64 -3.70 -9.84
C THR A 270 -34.60 -2.52 -9.92
N LYS A 271 -35.87 -2.78 -10.26
CA LYS A 271 -36.90 -1.73 -10.34
C LYS A 271 -37.18 -1.01 -9.02
N MET A 272 -36.96 -1.64 -7.85
CA MET A 272 -37.30 -1.05 -6.54
C MET A 272 -36.12 -1.02 -5.55
N GLU A 273 -35.15 -1.90 -5.73
CA GLU A 273 -34.07 -2.15 -4.78
C GLU A 273 -32.77 -2.47 -5.52
N ALA A 274 -31.63 -2.31 -4.86
CA ALA A 274 -30.32 -2.75 -5.33
C ALA A 274 -29.88 -3.93 -4.47
N ILE A 275 -29.43 -4.99 -5.13
CA ILE A 275 -28.78 -6.13 -4.48
C ILE A 275 -27.28 -5.89 -4.52
N ILE A 276 -26.67 -5.67 -3.37
CA ILE A 276 -25.23 -5.45 -3.25
C ILE A 276 -24.59 -6.73 -2.74
N THR A 277 -23.55 -7.20 -3.44
CA THR A 277 -22.77 -8.37 -3.06
C THR A 277 -21.36 -7.93 -2.70
N VAL A 278 -20.87 -8.36 -1.53
CA VAL A 278 -19.49 -8.13 -1.07
C VAL A 278 -18.95 -9.45 -0.51
N GLY A 279 -17.99 -10.06 -1.22
CA GLY A 279 -17.55 -11.41 -0.90
C GLY A 279 -18.72 -12.41 -0.94
N SER A 280 -18.95 -13.15 0.17
CA SER A 280 -20.07 -14.08 0.31
C SER A 280 -21.36 -13.45 0.82
N TRP A 281 -21.37 -12.15 1.10
CA TRP A 281 -22.50 -11.43 1.68
C TRP A 281 -23.36 -10.78 0.61
N GLN A 282 -24.68 -10.73 0.86
CA GLN A 282 -25.65 -9.99 0.05
C GLN A 282 -26.51 -9.09 0.91
N ILE A 283 -26.63 -7.84 0.50
CA ILE A 283 -27.40 -6.79 1.16
C ILE A 283 -28.44 -6.26 0.16
N ARG A 284 -29.68 -6.07 0.61
CA ARG A 284 -30.74 -5.43 -0.18
C ARG A 284 -30.98 -4.02 0.33
N LYS A 285 -30.94 -3.03 -0.54
CA LYS A 285 -31.25 -1.64 -0.22
C LYS A 285 -32.31 -1.10 -1.16
N ALA A 286 -33.31 -0.43 -0.60
CA ALA A 286 -34.24 0.35 -1.42
C ALA A 286 -33.43 1.44 -2.13
N VAL A 287 -33.66 1.58 -3.43
CA VAL A 287 -33.01 2.64 -4.20
C VAL A 287 -33.85 3.90 -4.02
N THR A 288 -33.24 4.97 -3.51
CA THR A 288 -33.93 6.24 -3.35
C THR A 288 -34.29 6.76 -4.75
N VAL A 289 -35.60 6.83 -5.04
CA VAL A 289 -36.11 7.64 -6.14
C VAL A 289 -36.19 9.05 -5.58
N LEU A 290 -35.31 9.93 -6.06
CA LEU A 290 -35.50 11.37 -5.85
C LEU A 290 -36.50 11.88 -6.88
#